data_AF-A0A7D3X151-F1
#
_entry.id   AF-A0A7D3X151-F1
#
_cell.length_a   1.000
_cell.length_b   1.000
_cell.length_c   1.000
_cell.angle_alpha   90.00
_cell.angle_beta   90.00
_cell.angle_gamma   90.00
#
_symmetry.space_group_name_H-M   'P 1'
#
loop_
_entity.id
_entity.type
_entity.pdbx_description
1 polymer ?
#
loop_
_entity_poly.entity_id
_entity_poly.type
_entity_poly.pdbx_seq_one_letter_code
_entity_poly.pdbx_strand_id
1 'polypeptide(L)'
;MGNCLHLLLTPAQGADSPQLPPLLAALAHPPGAVVCDKAYDTNNVLTAIATQHAVSVIPPKASRLDQRTYDRNLYADRNKIERFFGRLKEARGFATRYEKTAVSFLATAHLLAALDWMR
;
A
#
# COMPACT_ATOMS: atom_id res chain seq x y z
N MET A 1 -4.38 8.90 -11.87
CA MET A 1 -5.04 7.78 -11.15
C MET A 1 -4.01 7.07 -10.30
N GLY A 2 -4.28 6.91 -8.99
CA GLY A 2 -3.33 6.37 -8.01
C GLY A 2 -2.95 7.42 -6.97
N ASN A 3 -3.95 8.08 -6.40
CA ASN A 3 -3.73 9.18 -5.48
C ASN A 3 -3.64 8.64 -4.04
N CYS A 4 -2.73 9.18 -3.25
CA CYS A 4 -2.46 8.68 -1.91
C CYS A 4 -3.46 9.21 -0.88
N LEU A 5 -4.13 8.31 -0.15
CA LEU A 5 -5.06 8.67 0.92
C LEU A 5 -4.41 8.63 2.31
N HIS A 6 -3.64 7.58 2.60
CA HIS A 6 -2.98 7.37 3.88
C HIS A 6 -1.54 6.89 3.68
N LEU A 7 -0.63 7.39 4.50
CA LEU A 7 0.76 6.93 4.58
C LEU A 7 1.03 6.49 6.02
N LEU A 8 1.71 5.36 6.16
CA LEU A 8 2.24 4.89 7.43
C LEU A 8 3.72 4.61 7.27
N LEU A 9 4.50 4.97 8.28
CA LEU A 9 5.93 4.68 8.33
C LEU A 9 6.17 3.47 9.23
N THR A 10 6.79 2.43 8.66
CA THR A 10 7.21 1.24 9.40
C THR A 10 8.67 1.35 9.85
N PRO A 11 9.05 0.70 10.97
CA PRO A 11 10.45 0.44 11.28
C PRO A 11 11.09 -0.38 10.17
N ALA A 12 12.39 -0.22 9.92
CA ALA A 12 13.08 -0.89 8.80
C ALA A 12 13.02 -2.43 8.82
N GLN A 13 12.84 -3.04 10.00
CA GLN A 13 12.71 -4.49 10.19
C GLN A 13 11.25 -4.97 10.18
N GLY A 14 10.28 -4.04 10.13
CA GLY A 14 8.86 -4.37 10.13
C GLY A 14 8.42 -4.85 8.75
N ALA A 15 7.71 -5.98 8.72
CA ALA A 15 6.99 -6.36 7.51
C ALA A 15 5.85 -5.37 7.24
N ASP A 16 5.54 -5.12 5.97
CA ASP A 16 4.47 -4.20 5.59
C ASP A 16 3.07 -4.83 5.66
N SER A 17 2.97 -6.17 5.52
CA SER A 17 1.68 -6.88 5.52
C SER A 17 0.81 -6.63 6.76
N PRO A 18 1.34 -6.59 8.00
CA PRO A 18 0.58 -6.23 9.19
C PRO A 18 0.01 -4.80 9.19
N GLN A 19 0.49 -3.90 8.33
CA GLN A 19 0.00 -2.52 8.25
C GLN A 19 -1.22 -2.37 7.33
N LEU A 20 -1.55 -3.38 6.52
CA LEU A 20 -2.71 -3.28 5.65
C LEU A 20 -4.04 -3.22 6.42
N PRO A 21 -4.31 -4.06 7.44
CA PRO A 21 -5.54 -3.94 8.22
C PRO A 21 -5.79 -2.55 8.84
N PRO A 22 -4.82 -1.89 9.51
CA PRO A 22 -5.05 -0.53 10.01
C PRO A 22 -5.22 0.50 8.88
N LEU A 23 -4.54 0.36 7.75
CA LEU A 23 -4.76 1.23 6.58
C LEU A 23 -6.18 1.09 6.02
N LEU A 24 -6.70 -0.14 5.93
CA LEU A 24 -8.06 -0.40 5.49
C LEU A 24 -9.09 0.17 6.47
N ALA A 25 -8.84 0.04 7.78
CA ALA A 25 -9.72 0.57 8.81
C ALA A 25 -9.78 2.11 8.85
N ALA A 26 -8.73 2.79 8.38
CA ALA A 26 -8.65 4.25 8.33
C ALA A 26 -9.44 4.87 7.16
N LEU A 27 -9.88 4.06 6.17
CA LEU A 27 -10.64 4.56 5.03
C LEU A 27 -12.05 4.99 5.45
N ALA A 28 -12.48 6.16 4.97
CA ALA A 28 -13.84 6.66 5.21
C ALA A 28 -14.94 5.76 4.62
N HIS A 29 -14.63 5.05 3.53
CA HIS A 29 -15.52 4.11 2.87
C HIS A 29 -14.78 2.81 2.55
N PRO A 30 -15.44 1.64 2.71
CA PRO A 30 -14.83 0.36 2.37
C PRO A 30 -14.55 0.29 0.86
N PRO A 31 -13.39 -0.23 0.44
CA PRO A 31 -13.06 -0.38 -0.97
C PRO A 31 -13.83 -1.55 -1.59
N GLY A 32 -14.13 -1.49 -2.89
CA GLY A 32 -14.70 -2.64 -3.60
C GLY A 32 -13.70 -3.76 -3.85
N ALA A 33 -12.42 -3.42 -4.00
CA ALA A 33 -11.33 -4.38 -4.19
C ALA A 33 -10.02 -3.85 -3.59
N VAL A 34 -9.18 -4.76 -3.12
CA VAL A 34 -7.87 -4.46 -2.53
C VAL A 34 -6.80 -5.18 -3.33
N VAL A 35 -5.94 -4.40 -3.98
CA VAL A 35 -4.82 -4.89 -4.81
C VAL A 35 -3.53 -4.76 -4.02
N CYS A 36 -2.81 -5.87 -3.82
CA CYS A 36 -1.51 -5.87 -3.14
C CYS A 36 -0.58 -6.94 -3.72
N ASP A 37 0.72 -6.75 -3.52
CA ASP A 37 1.72 -7.75 -3.91
C ASP A 37 1.56 -9.07 -3.12
N LYS A 38 2.10 -10.14 -3.69
CA LYS A 38 2.11 -11.50 -3.13
C LYS A 38 2.58 -11.57 -1.67
N ALA A 39 3.44 -10.67 -1.22
CA ALA A 39 3.90 -10.62 0.17
C ALA A 39 2.75 -10.43 1.18
N TYR A 40 1.69 -9.72 0.77
CA TYR A 40 0.49 -9.44 1.57
C TYR A 40 -0.47 -10.63 1.65
N ASP A 41 -0.22 -11.75 0.97
CA ASP A 41 -1.00 -12.98 1.17
C ASP A 41 -0.69 -13.58 2.56
N THR A 42 -1.44 -13.10 3.54
CA THR A 42 -1.48 -13.60 4.93
C THR A 42 -2.94 -13.74 5.35
N ASN A 43 -3.25 -14.69 6.24
CA ASN A 43 -4.63 -14.89 6.69
C ASN A 43 -5.21 -13.63 7.34
N ASN A 44 -4.42 -12.92 8.14
CA ASN A 44 -4.86 -11.68 8.78
C ASN A 44 -5.28 -10.62 7.76
N VAL A 45 -4.49 -10.42 6.70
CA VAL A 45 -4.82 -9.49 5.61
C VAL A 45 -6.11 -9.91 4.90
N LEU A 46 -6.23 -11.18 4.53
CA LEU A 46 -7.41 -11.66 3.80
C LEU A 46 -8.69 -11.55 4.63
N THR A 47 -8.61 -11.87 5.92
CA THR A 47 -9.72 -11.70 6.85
C THR A 47 -10.10 -10.22 6.97
N ALA A 48 -9.14 -9.31 7.10
CA ALA A 48 -9.42 -7.87 7.18
C ALA A 48 -10.12 -7.33 5.92
N ILE A 49 -9.68 -7.77 4.73
CA ILE A 49 -10.32 -7.44 3.45
C ILE A 49 -11.75 -7.99 3.40
N ALA A 50 -11.94 -9.25 3.81
CA ALA A 50 -13.25 -9.90 3.80
C ALA A 50 -14.25 -9.24 4.77
N THR A 51 -13.80 -8.80 5.94
CA THR A 51 -14.62 -8.05 6.91
C THR A 51 -15.14 -6.73 6.34
N GLN A 52 -14.42 -6.14 5.38
CA GLN A 52 -14.87 -4.93 4.67
C GLN A 52 -15.71 -5.23 3.42
N HIS A 53 -16.07 -6.50 3.18
CA HIS A 53 -16.77 -6.96 1.99
C HIS A 53 -16.04 -6.60 0.67
N ALA A 54 -14.71 -6.47 0.72
CA ALA A 54 -13.88 -6.14 -0.42
C ALA A 54 -13.33 -7.39 -1.11
N VAL A 55 -13.07 -7.31 -2.41
CA VAL A 55 -12.44 -8.41 -3.17
C VAL A 55 -10.92 -8.39 -2.96
N SER A 56 -10.32 -9.52 -2.55
CA SER A 56 -8.86 -9.63 -2.45
C SER A 56 -8.23 -9.92 -3.82
N VAL A 57 -7.48 -8.97 -4.37
CA VAL A 57 -6.73 -9.09 -5.62
C VAL A 57 -5.25 -9.22 -5.30
N ILE A 58 -4.91 -10.34 -4.68
CA ILE A 58 -3.55 -10.64 -4.19
C ILE A 58 -3.16 -12.03 -4.72
N PRO A 59 -2.05 -12.15 -5.46
CA PRO A 59 -1.57 -13.45 -5.90
C PRO A 59 -1.27 -14.36 -4.70
N PRO A 60 -1.72 -15.63 -4.71
CA PRO A 60 -1.43 -16.55 -3.62
C PRO A 60 0.06 -16.86 -3.52
N LYS A 61 0.57 -17.04 -2.30
CA LYS A 61 1.92 -17.55 -2.04
C LYS A 61 2.06 -18.96 -2.60
N ALA A 62 3.25 -19.29 -3.09
CA ALA A 62 3.52 -20.62 -3.63
C ALA A 62 3.38 -21.72 -2.55
N SER A 63 3.58 -21.36 -1.28
CA SER A 63 3.41 -22.24 -0.12
C SER A 63 1.96 -22.42 0.32
N ARG A 64 0.97 -21.77 -0.32
CA ARG A 64 -0.44 -21.98 0.01
C ARG A 64 -0.89 -23.34 -0.50
N LEU A 65 -1.59 -24.07 0.37
CA LEU A 65 -2.29 -25.30 0.00
C LEU A 65 -3.38 -25.03 -1.03
N ASP A 66 -4.13 -23.94 -0.83
CA ASP A 66 -5.17 -23.49 -1.75
C ASP A 66 -4.67 -22.32 -2.63
N GLN A 67 -4.53 -22.60 -3.93
CA GLN A 67 -4.12 -21.63 -4.94
C GLN A 67 -5.33 -20.87 -5.48
N ARG A 68 -5.77 -19.87 -4.72
CA ARG A 68 -6.91 -19.02 -5.07
C ARG A 68 -6.72 -18.30 -6.40
N THR A 69 -7.79 -18.20 -7.17
CA THR A 69 -7.83 -17.35 -8.37
C THR A 69 -7.91 -15.88 -7.98
N TYR A 70 -7.35 -15.02 -8.82
CA TYR A 70 -7.40 -13.57 -8.66
C TYR A 70 -7.48 -12.92 -10.04
N ASP A 71 -8.06 -11.73 -10.11
CA ASP A 71 -8.14 -10.97 -11.35
C ASP A 71 -6.76 -10.39 -11.70
N ARG A 72 -6.14 -10.93 -12.76
CA ARG A 72 -4.82 -10.49 -13.23
C ARG A 72 -4.84 -9.10 -13.87
N ASN A 73 -5.94 -8.72 -14.51
CA ASN A 73 -6.07 -7.41 -15.12
C ASN A 73 -6.15 -6.34 -14.04
N LEU A 74 -6.97 -6.59 -13.01
CA LEU A 74 -7.05 -5.70 -11.86
C LEU A 74 -5.74 -5.70 -11.04
N TYR A 75 -5.04 -6.83 -10.95
CA TYR A 75 -3.71 -6.87 -10.33
C TYR A 75 -2.68 -5.96 -11.02
N ALA A 76 -2.79 -5.73 -12.34
CA ALA A 76 -1.90 -4.85 -13.07
C ALA A 76 -1.95 -3.39 -12.57
N ASP A 77 -3.04 -2.99 -11.91
CA ASP A 77 -3.19 -1.67 -11.30
C ASP A 77 -2.25 -1.42 -10.11
N ARG A 78 -1.57 -2.45 -9.58
CA ARG A 78 -0.50 -2.27 -8.57
C ARG A 78 0.59 -1.29 -9.04
N ASN A 79 0.81 -1.21 -10.35
CA ASN A 79 1.74 -0.26 -10.97
C ASN A 79 1.38 1.21 -10.66
N LYS A 80 0.12 1.52 -10.33
CA LYS A 80 -0.27 2.87 -9.88
C LYS A 80 0.46 3.26 -8.60
N ILE A 81 0.65 2.31 -7.66
CA ILE A 81 1.40 2.52 -6.41
C ILE A 81 2.89 2.70 -6.70
N GLU A 82 3.47 1.85 -7.57
CA GLU A 82 4.88 1.96 -7.97
C GLU A 82 5.17 3.32 -8.63
N ARG A 83 4.31 3.76 -9.55
CA ARG A 83 4.40 5.08 -10.19
C ARG A 83 4.25 6.22 -9.20
N PHE A 84 3.35 6.11 -8.21
CA PHE A 84 3.20 7.11 -7.15
C PHE A 84 4.51 7.28 -6.36
N PHE A 85 5.09 6.19 -5.86
CA PHE A 85 6.38 6.27 -5.17
C PHE A 85 7.54 6.69 -6.09
N GLY A 86 7.46 6.36 -7.38
CA GLY A 86 8.38 6.86 -8.40
C GLY A 86 8.39 8.38 -8.47
N ARG A 87 7.20 9.01 -8.55
CA ARG A 87 7.06 10.48 -8.55
C ARG A 87 7.56 11.11 -7.26
N LEU A 88 7.26 10.51 -6.10
CA LEU A 88 7.78 10.97 -4.82
C LEU A 88 9.32 10.92 -4.76
N LYS A 89 9.93 9.91 -5.38
CA LYS A 89 11.39 9.76 -5.44
C LYS A 89 12.09 10.72 -6.41
N GLU A 90 11.36 11.47 -7.24
CA GLU A 90 11.93 12.58 -8.01
C GLU A 90 12.49 13.67 -7.06
N ALA A 91 11.87 13.84 -5.89
CA ALA A 91 12.40 14.68 -4.84
C ALA A 91 13.58 13.98 -4.16
N ARG A 92 14.81 14.40 -4.51
CA ARG A 92 16.07 13.82 -4.02
C ARG A 92 16.07 13.60 -2.50
N GLY A 93 15.66 14.61 -1.72
CA GLY A 93 15.67 14.52 -0.25
C GLY A 93 14.81 13.39 0.32
N PHE A 94 13.68 13.08 -0.31
CA PHE A 94 12.83 11.94 0.06
C PHE A 94 13.45 10.61 -0.38
N ALA A 95 13.94 10.53 -1.62
CA ALA A 95 14.56 9.32 -2.15
C ALA A 95 15.78 8.86 -1.32
N THR A 96 16.62 9.81 -0.90
CA THR A 96 17.83 9.53 -0.13
C THR A 96 17.64 9.62 1.38
N ARG A 97 16.42 9.91 1.86
CA ARG A 97 16.06 10.03 3.28
C ARG A 97 16.97 11.00 4.05
N TYR A 98 17.06 12.26 3.61
CA TYR A 98 17.89 13.28 4.28
C TYR A 98 17.36 13.68 5.66
N GLU A 99 16.08 13.48 5.91
CA GLU A 99 15.44 13.80 7.17
C GLU A 99 16.01 12.95 8.32
N LYS A 100 16.45 13.62 9.39
CA LYS A 100 17.08 12.97 10.55
C LYS A 100 16.08 12.24 11.45
N THR A 101 14.81 12.62 11.41
CA THR A 101 13.77 12.07 12.28
C THR A 101 12.68 11.40 11.45
N ALA A 102 12.07 10.36 12.02
CA ALA A 102 10.92 9.68 11.41
C ALA A 102 9.74 10.64 11.16
N VAL A 103 9.53 11.60 12.06
CA VAL A 103 8.47 12.61 11.95
C VAL A 103 8.73 13.53 10.76
N SER A 104 9.94 14.08 10.63
CA SER A 104 10.31 14.94 9.49
C SER A 104 10.23 14.18 8.16
N PHE A 105 10.65 12.91 8.14
CA PHE A 105 10.54 12.06 6.96
C PHE A 105 9.09 11.84 6.54
N LEU A 106 8.22 11.49 7.49
CA LEU A 106 6.80 11.28 7.23
C LEU A 106 6.10 12.59 6.82
N ALA A 107 6.44 13.72 7.44
CA ALA A 107 5.94 15.04 7.05
C ALA A 107 6.31 15.39 5.60
N THR A 108 7.55 15.10 5.20
CA THR A 108 8.00 15.25 3.81
C THR A 108 7.20 14.34 2.87
N ALA A 109 6.96 13.09 3.26
CA ALA A 109 6.15 12.16 2.48
C ALA A 109 4.72 12.68 2.25
N HIS A 110 4.07 13.21 3.30
CA HIS A 110 2.75 13.82 3.20
C HIS A 110 2.74 15.06 2.32
N LEU A 111 3.74 15.95 2.46
CA LEU A 111 3.85 17.13 1.63
C LEU A 111 3.95 16.76 0.14
N LEU A 112 4.83 15.81 -0.20
CA LEU A 112 5.00 15.36 -1.58
C LEU A 112 3.75 14.66 -2.11
N ALA A 113 3.06 13.86 -1.29
CA ALA A 113 1.80 13.23 -1.66
C ALA A 113 0.69 14.26 -1.94
N ALA A 114 0.61 15.33 -1.15
CA ALA A 114 -0.34 16.42 -1.36
C ALA A 114 -0.03 17.21 -2.64
N LEU A 115 1.24 17.49 -2.90
CA LEU A 115 1.68 18.13 -4.16
C LEU A 115 1.36 17.25 -5.38
N ASP A 116 1.56 15.94 -5.26
CA ASP A 116 1.20 14.99 -6.32
C ASP A 116 -0.31 14.94 -6.58
N TRP A 117 -1.12 15.11 -5.53
CA TRP A 117 -2.58 15.15 -5.64
C TRP A 117 -3.09 16.38 -6.42
N MET A 118 -2.39 17.52 -6.31
CA MET A 118 -2.78 18.78 -6.93
C MET A 118 -2.35 18.92 -8.40
N ARG A 119 -1.60 17.96 -8.93
CA ARG A 119 -1.18 17.91 -10.34
C ARG A 119 -2.27 17.36 -11.25
#